data_AF-A0A535MIF9-F1
#
_entry.id   AF-A0A535MIF9-F1
#
_cell.length_a   1.000
_cell.length_b   1.000
_cell.length_c   1.000
_cell.angle_alpha   90.00
_cell.angle_beta   90.00
_cell.angle_gamma   90.00
#
_symmetry.space_group_name_H-M   'P 1'
#
loop_
_entity.id
_entity.type
_entity.pdbx_description
1 polymer ?
#
loop_
_entity_poly.entity_id
_entity_poly.type
_entity_poly.pdbx_seq_one_letter_code
_entity_poly.pdbx_strand_id
1 'polypeptide(L)'
;MQFPEGRVTIAYSFPFGSDPYATYLRSANRWVPANWPYILPDGSRYVVWESLEQQPPYRTRLHLVETATGQERVLTVEMGIGTRDAYFFHSYAPEGIYLVAATVGTSGGHGLWLLDTNTGLRREITPSGSWSMVAAGGAWANANDDTVAPAPPGYAGSNSVVRLDLRTGQTQVWLVTPGRQIDIVGVDQAGRPLVMVSNGLGAELQLLSAPGQSQTYPVPQAATHAGLANAYPNGISDANGIWIEDADAIYLFDQQHGMRLVMAGRYLRVAGRCD
;
A
#
# COMPACT_ATOMS: atom_id res chain seq x y z
N MET A 1 10.17 21.12 -14.42
CA MET A 1 11.09 20.27 -13.64
C MET A 1 11.29 19.00 -14.46
N GLN A 2 12.52 18.70 -14.87
CA GLN A 2 12.82 17.48 -15.63
C GLN A 2 13.28 16.42 -14.63
N PHE A 3 12.59 15.29 -14.59
CA PHE A 3 12.96 14.17 -13.73
C PHE A 3 13.91 13.25 -14.49
N PRO A 4 14.98 12.74 -13.87
CA PRO A 4 15.86 11.78 -14.53
C PRO A 4 15.11 10.49 -14.81
N GLU A 5 15.16 10.02 -16.06
CA GLU A 5 14.60 8.75 -16.50
C GLU A 5 15.71 7.71 -16.66
N GLY A 6 15.39 6.43 -16.45
CA GLY A 6 16.34 5.34 -16.61
C GLY A 6 15.66 3.99 -16.72
N ARG A 7 16.31 3.05 -17.41
CA ARG A 7 15.85 1.66 -17.49
C ARG A 7 16.67 0.81 -16.52
N VAL A 8 15.99 0.04 -15.69
CA VAL A 8 16.60 -0.89 -14.75
C VAL A 8 16.25 -2.31 -15.15
N THR A 9 17.21 -3.22 -15.07
CA THR A 9 16.98 -4.66 -15.22
C THR A 9 17.27 -5.33 -13.89
N ILE A 10 16.31 -6.10 -13.40
CA ILE A 10 16.43 -6.83 -12.14
C ILE A 10 16.87 -8.26 -12.48
N ALA A 11 18.06 -8.66 -11.99
CA ALA A 11 18.58 -10.01 -12.14
C ALA A 11 18.35 -10.87 -10.88
N TYR A 12 17.39 -10.47 -10.04
CA TYR A 12 17.01 -11.18 -8.82
C TYR A 12 15.76 -12.00 -9.11
N SER A 13 15.87 -13.33 -9.05
CA SER A 13 14.75 -14.24 -9.29
C SER A 13 14.71 -15.34 -8.26
N PHE A 14 13.60 -15.43 -7.54
CA PHE A 14 13.20 -16.66 -6.87
C PHE A 14 12.23 -17.44 -7.77
N PRO A 15 12.24 -18.78 -7.73
CA PRO A 15 11.27 -19.59 -8.47
C PRO A 15 9.83 -19.20 -8.12
N PHE A 16 9.60 -18.82 -6.86
CA PHE A 16 8.34 -18.35 -6.29
C PHE A 16 8.62 -17.26 -5.24
N GLY A 17 8.71 -15.99 -5.64
CA GLY A 17 9.01 -14.90 -4.71
C GLY A 17 8.56 -13.55 -5.24
N SER A 18 8.98 -12.48 -4.57
CA SER A 18 8.56 -11.11 -4.87
C SER A 18 8.50 -10.81 -6.38
N ASP A 19 7.41 -10.18 -6.80
CA ASP A 19 7.31 -9.52 -8.11
C ASP A 19 8.59 -8.71 -8.41
N PRO A 20 9.01 -8.60 -9.68
CA PRO A 20 10.22 -7.90 -10.06
C PRO A 20 10.04 -6.37 -9.92
N TYR A 21 10.02 -5.87 -8.69
CA TYR A 21 10.09 -4.45 -8.37
C TYR A 21 11.52 -4.04 -8.05
N ALA A 22 11.89 -2.87 -8.56
CA ALA A 22 13.11 -2.20 -8.17
C ALA A 22 12.75 -0.83 -7.60
N THR A 23 13.24 -0.56 -6.40
CA THR A 23 13.17 0.76 -5.78
C THR A 23 14.56 1.37 -5.77
N TYR A 24 14.69 2.62 -6.17
CA TYR A 24 15.89 3.41 -5.99
C TYR A 24 15.85 4.10 -4.61
N LEU A 25 16.82 3.77 -3.77
CA LEU A 25 17.01 4.37 -2.46
C LEU A 25 18.06 5.46 -2.57
N ARG A 26 17.61 6.71 -2.55
CA ARG A 26 18.47 7.90 -2.65
C ARG A 26 19.48 7.98 -1.50
N SER A 27 19.05 7.65 -0.28
CA SER A 27 19.90 7.64 0.92
C SER A 27 21.13 6.73 0.80
N ALA A 28 21.02 5.66 0.01
CA ALA A 28 22.10 4.72 -0.25
C ALA A 28 22.63 4.75 -1.69
N ASN A 29 22.12 5.68 -2.53
CA ASN A 29 22.42 5.81 -3.95
C ASN A 29 22.42 4.46 -4.69
N ARG A 30 21.39 3.63 -4.48
CA ARG A 30 21.34 2.27 -5.04
C ARG A 30 19.94 1.81 -5.37
N TRP A 31 19.85 0.91 -6.34
CA TRP A 31 18.65 0.12 -6.61
C TRP A 31 18.59 -1.09 -5.68
N VAL A 32 17.40 -1.41 -5.18
CA VAL A 32 17.10 -2.59 -4.39
C VAL A 32 15.95 -3.39 -5.01
N PRO A 33 15.97 -4.74 -4.94
CA PRO A 33 14.95 -5.60 -5.53
C PRO A 33 13.73 -5.75 -4.60
N ALA A 34 13.15 -4.63 -4.19
CA ALA A 34 12.02 -4.59 -3.28
C ALA A 34 11.05 -3.47 -3.69
N ASN A 35 9.76 -3.67 -3.43
CA ASN A 35 8.74 -2.63 -3.54
C ASN A 35 8.76 -1.75 -2.29
N TRP A 36 8.23 -0.52 -2.39
CA TRP A 36 8.21 0.46 -1.30
C TRP A 36 7.66 -0.08 0.04
N PRO A 37 6.55 -0.85 0.07
CA PRO A 37 6.05 -1.37 1.34
C PRO A 37 6.96 -2.43 1.99
N TYR A 38 7.98 -2.92 1.30
CA TYR A 38 8.95 -3.90 1.82
C TYR A 38 10.27 -3.26 2.26
N ILE A 39 10.31 -1.93 2.34
CA ILE A 39 11.48 -1.16 2.72
C ILE A 39 11.15 -0.40 3.99
N LEU A 40 12.07 -0.38 4.96
CA LEU A 40 11.88 0.46 6.14
C LEU A 40 11.74 1.93 5.73
N PRO A 41 10.95 2.75 6.46
CA PRO A 41 10.74 4.15 6.10
C PRO A 41 12.02 4.99 5.98
N ASP A 42 13.10 4.60 6.68
CA ASP A 42 14.42 5.23 6.64
C ASP A 42 15.33 4.68 5.52
N GLY A 43 14.86 3.69 4.76
CA GLY A 43 15.61 3.00 3.71
C GLY A 43 16.77 2.15 4.20
N SER A 44 16.95 1.96 5.52
CA SER A 44 18.12 1.28 6.09
C SER A 44 18.12 -0.23 5.83
N ARG A 45 16.93 -0.82 5.70
CA ARG A 45 16.74 -2.24 5.42
C ARG A 45 15.57 -2.45 4.48
N TYR A 46 15.62 -3.54 3.75
CA TYR A 46 14.50 -4.04 2.97
C TYR A 46 14.31 -5.53 3.20
N VAL A 47 13.12 -6.03 2.89
CA VAL A 47 12.80 -7.45 2.92
C VAL A 47 12.49 -7.91 1.49
N VAL A 48 13.04 -9.07 1.14
CA VAL A 48 12.58 -9.86 -0.01
C VAL A 48 12.07 -11.19 0.53
N TRP A 49 11.11 -11.79 -0.15
CA TRP A 49 10.52 -13.03 0.29
C TRP A 49 10.56 -14.09 -0.81
N GLU A 50 10.75 -15.32 -0.36
CA GLU A 50 10.76 -16.52 -1.19
C GLU A 50 9.77 -17.52 -0.58
N SER A 51 8.72 -17.85 -1.33
CA SER A 51 7.84 -18.97 -1.01
C SER A 51 8.59 -20.29 -1.20
N LEU A 52 8.63 -21.08 -0.13
CA LEU A 52 9.22 -22.42 -0.16
C LEU A 52 8.22 -23.47 -0.65
N GLU A 53 6.94 -23.30 -0.31
CA GLU A 53 5.88 -24.23 -0.69
C GLU A 53 4.71 -23.50 -1.37
N GLN A 54 4.11 -24.16 -2.36
CA GLN A 54 2.86 -23.72 -3.00
C GLN A 54 1.62 -24.36 -2.38
N GLN A 55 1.79 -25.23 -1.39
CA GLN A 55 0.71 -25.91 -0.68
C GLN A 55 0.97 -25.87 0.82
N PRO A 56 -0.09 -25.95 1.66
CA PRO A 56 0.06 -25.97 3.10
C PRO A 56 1.00 -27.11 3.59
N PRO A 57 1.81 -26.86 4.63
CA PRO A 57 1.99 -25.57 5.31
C PRO A 57 2.79 -24.59 4.44
N TYR A 58 2.25 -23.40 4.20
CA TYR A 58 2.94 -22.35 3.45
C TYR A 58 4.09 -21.81 4.30
N ARG A 59 5.33 -22.06 3.93
CA ARG A 59 6.50 -21.41 4.56
C ARG A 59 7.15 -20.46 3.57
N THR A 60 7.79 -19.44 4.14
CA THR A 60 8.42 -18.37 3.40
C THR A 60 9.76 -18.05 4.04
N ARG A 61 10.82 -17.90 3.23
CA ARG A 61 12.07 -17.29 3.66
C ARG A 61 11.99 -15.80 3.47
N LEU A 62 12.26 -15.06 4.53
CA LEU A 62 12.41 -13.61 4.52
C LEU A 62 13.88 -13.27 4.53
N HIS A 63 14.30 -12.63 3.46
CA HIS A 63 15.63 -12.11 3.23
C HIS A 63 15.65 -10.67 3.74
N LEU A 64 16.08 -10.49 4.98
CA LEU A 64 16.21 -9.18 5.62
C LEU A 64 17.59 -8.62 5.29
N VAL A 65 17.65 -7.60 4.44
CA VAL A 65 18.90 -7.10 3.88
C VAL A 65 19.18 -5.68 4.37
N GLU A 66 20.39 -5.44 4.87
CA GLU A 66 20.89 -4.11 5.16
C GLU A 66 21.24 -3.37 3.87
N THR A 67 20.64 -2.21 3.67
CA THR A 67 20.79 -1.43 2.44
C THR A 67 22.20 -0.89 2.26
N ALA A 68 22.93 -0.55 3.32
CA ALA A 68 24.28 0.02 3.17
C ALA A 68 25.32 -1.04 2.77
N THR A 69 25.25 -2.21 3.40
CA THR A 69 26.31 -3.23 3.31
C THR A 69 25.93 -4.41 2.40
N GLY A 70 24.63 -4.63 2.17
CA GLY A 70 24.11 -5.85 1.56
C GLY A 70 24.16 -7.07 2.49
N GLN A 71 24.49 -6.90 3.78
CA GLN A 71 24.43 -8.00 4.73
C GLN A 71 23.00 -8.52 4.84
N GLU A 72 22.88 -9.84 4.83
CA GLU A 72 21.60 -10.54 4.77
C GLU A 72 21.42 -11.43 5.99
N ARG A 73 20.21 -11.40 6.55
CA ARG A 73 19.72 -12.37 7.51
C ARG A 73 18.47 -13.05 6.95
N VAL A 74 18.47 -14.38 6.95
CA VAL A 74 17.33 -15.17 6.50
C VAL A 74 16.51 -15.65 7.69
N LEU A 75 15.20 -15.45 7.61
CA LEU A 75 14.22 -15.92 8.59
C LEU A 75 13.16 -16.77 7.90
N THR A 76 12.99 -18.02 8.33
CA THR A 76 11.89 -18.86 7.83
C THR A 76 10.66 -18.65 8.71
N VAL A 77 9.55 -18.27 8.09
CA VAL A 77 8.27 -18.04 8.75
C VAL A 77 7.18 -18.89 8.13
N GLU A 78 6.24 -19.35 8.96
CA GLU A 78 5.01 -19.97 8.47
C GLU A 78 4.03 -18.88 8.04
N MET A 79 3.57 -18.87 6.80
CA MET A 79 2.63 -17.87 6.27
C MET A 79 1.23 -18.44 6.08
N GLY A 80 0.99 -19.69 6.46
CA GLY A 80 -0.33 -20.32 6.41
C GLY A 80 -1.17 -20.06 7.66
N ILE A 81 -2.49 -20.00 7.44
CA ILE A 81 -3.53 -20.14 8.45
C ILE A 81 -4.41 -21.31 7.98
N GLY A 82 -4.25 -22.47 8.61
CA GLY A 82 -4.98 -23.66 8.19
C GLY A 82 -4.71 -24.06 6.74
N THR A 83 -5.75 -24.49 6.02
CA THR A 83 -5.62 -25.06 4.67
C THR A 83 -5.92 -24.10 3.53
N ARG A 84 -6.58 -22.97 3.80
CA ARG A 84 -7.05 -22.03 2.77
C ARG A 84 -6.72 -20.57 3.04
N ASP A 85 -6.26 -20.21 4.23
CA ASP A 85 -5.94 -18.82 4.56
C ASP A 85 -4.42 -18.63 4.58
N ALA A 86 -3.95 -17.47 4.13
CA ALA A 86 -2.54 -17.11 4.10
C ALA A 86 -2.35 -15.65 4.50
N TYR A 87 -1.19 -15.35 5.07
CA TYR A 87 -0.77 -13.99 5.35
C TYR A 87 -0.12 -13.37 4.10
N PHE A 88 -0.45 -12.11 3.82
CA PHE A 88 0.13 -11.31 2.76
C PHE A 88 0.94 -10.17 3.36
N PHE A 89 2.10 -9.89 2.77
CA PHE A 89 2.97 -8.79 3.17
C PHE A 89 2.31 -7.45 2.85
N HIS A 90 2.24 -6.59 3.85
CA HIS A 90 1.58 -5.30 3.71
C HIS A 90 2.52 -4.11 3.82
N SER A 91 3.24 -3.97 4.94
CA SER A 91 4.16 -2.84 5.18
C SER A 91 5.28 -3.23 6.14
N TYR A 92 6.51 -2.76 5.89
CA TYR A 92 7.66 -2.95 6.76
C TYR A 92 7.93 -1.70 7.62
N ALA A 93 7.95 -1.89 8.93
CA ALA A 93 8.17 -0.85 9.92
C ALA A 93 9.25 -1.26 10.94
N PRO A 94 9.80 -0.33 11.73
CA PRO A 94 10.82 -0.63 12.74
C PRO A 94 10.44 -1.75 13.73
N GLU A 95 9.16 -1.83 14.08
CA GLU A 95 8.60 -2.84 14.99
C GLU A 95 8.36 -4.21 14.34
N GLY A 96 8.40 -4.32 13.01
CA GLY A 96 8.14 -5.57 12.31
C GLY A 96 7.43 -5.38 10.97
N ILE A 97 6.91 -6.48 10.43
CA ILE A 97 6.19 -6.48 9.16
C ILE A 97 4.70 -6.64 9.45
N TYR A 98 3.90 -5.70 8.96
CA TYR A 98 2.45 -5.80 8.97
C TYR A 98 1.98 -6.80 7.92
N LEU A 99 1.09 -7.69 8.34
CA LEU A 99 0.50 -8.74 7.52
C LEU A 99 -1.02 -8.64 7.55
N VAL A 100 -1.66 -8.97 6.43
CA VAL A 100 -3.10 -9.15 6.33
C VAL A 100 -3.37 -10.60 5.99
N ALA A 101 -4.27 -11.25 6.72
CA ALA A 101 -4.72 -12.59 6.35
C ALA A 101 -5.75 -12.48 5.23
N ALA A 102 -5.69 -13.36 4.24
CA ALA A 102 -6.76 -13.51 3.28
C ALA A 102 -6.96 -14.97 2.92
N THR A 103 -8.18 -15.32 2.55
CA THR A 103 -8.47 -16.64 2.01
C THR A 103 -7.91 -16.73 0.59
N VAL A 104 -7.05 -17.70 0.34
CA VAL A 104 -6.46 -17.98 -0.97
C VAL A 104 -7.59 -18.16 -2.00
N GLY A 105 -7.52 -17.38 -3.07
CA GLY A 105 -8.53 -17.37 -4.14
C GLY A 105 -9.74 -16.46 -3.88
N THR A 106 -9.74 -15.68 -2.79
CA THR A 106 -10.73 -14.62 -2.55
C THR A 106 -10.05 -13.26 -2.50
N SER A 107 -10.83 -12.19 -2.72
CA SER A 107 -10.36 -10.80 -2.64
C SER A 107 -10.47 -10.20 -1.24
N GLY A 108 -10.82 -11.00 -0.23
CA GLY A 108 -11.15 -10.52 1.12
C GLY A 108 -10.03 -10.75 2.12
N GLY A 109 -9.26 -9.69 2.40
CA GLY A 109 -8.41 -9.64 3.59
C GLY A 109 -9.26 -9.52 4.87
N HIS A 110 -8.95 -10.28 5.90
CA HIS A 110 -9.56 -10.21 7.23
C HIS A 110 -8.47 -10.08 8.28
N GLY A 111 -8.50 -9.02 9.09
CA GLY A 111 -7.60 -8.81 10.23
C GLY A 111 -6.24 -8.20 9.89
N LEU A 112 -5.49 -7.85 10.95
CA LEU A 112 -4.15 -7.28 10.87
C LEU A 112 -3.24 -7.94 11.90
N TRP A 113 -2.04 -8.32 11.47
CA TRP A 113 -1.01 -8.94 12.31
C TRP A 113 0.31 -8.20 12.18
N LEU A 114 1.14 -8.31 13.23
CA LEU A 114 2.53 -7.88 13.23
C LEU A 114 3.44 -9.11 13.33
N LEU A 115 4.31 -9.28 12.35
CA LEU A 115 5.40 -10.25 12.36
C LEU A 115 6.65 -9.60 12.96
N ASP A 116 7.13 -10.14 14.06
CA ASP A 116 8.42 -9.78 14.63
C ASP A 116 9.54 -10.36 13.75
N THR A 117 10.34 -9.49 13.15
CA THR A 117 11.44 -9.90 12.27
C THR A 117 12.62 -10.49 13.03
N ASN A 118 12.73 -10.34 14.35
CA ASN A 118 13.78 -10.96 15.15
C ASN A 118 13.48 -12.42 15.45
N THR A 119 12.22 -12.72 15.78
CA THR A 119 11.80 -14.05 16.28
C THR A 119 11.01 -14.87 15.26
N GLY A 120 10.41 -14.23 14.25
CA GLY A 120 9.48 -14.88 13.32
C GLY A 120 8.10 -15.15 13.90
N LEU A 121 7.83 -14.68 15.13
CA LEU A 121 6.53 -14.82 15.76
C LEU A 121 5.58 -13.73 15.26
N ARG A 122 4.31 -14.11 15.09
CA ARG A 122 3.22 -13.18 14.74
C ARG A 122 2.39 -12.86 15.96
N ARG A 123 1.93 -11.62 16.02
CA ARG A 123 0.93 -11.17 17.00
C ARG A 123 -0.25 -10.55 16.26
N GLU A 124 -1.45 -10.99 16.61
CA GLU A 124 -2.68 -10.36 16.12
C GLU A 124 -2.84 -8.96 16.72
N ILE A 125 -3.20 -8.00 15.87
CA ILE A 125 -3.57 -6.63 16.25
C ILE A 125 -5.09 -6.51 16.30
N THR A 126 -5.75 -7.01 15.24
CA THR A 126 -7.21 -7.13 15.17
C THR A 126 -7.59 -8.34 14.34
N PRO A 127 -8.62 -9.13 14.73
CA PRO A 127 -9.04 -10.31 13.99
C PRO A 127 -9.89 -9.99 12.73
N SER A 128 -10.27 -8.72 12.53
CA SER A 128 -11.20 -8.31 11.48
C SER A 128 -10.79 -7.04 10.74
N GLY A 129 -11.48 -6.75 9.64
CA GLY A 129 -11.25 -5.59 8.77
C GLY A 129 -10.35 -5.90 7.57
N SER A 130 -10.49 -5.12 6.50
CA SER A 130 -9.69 -5.23 5.29
C SER A 130 -8.70 -4.07 5.21
N TRP A 131 -7.53 -4.24 5.83
CA TRP A 131 -6.55 -3.17 6.02
C TRP A 131 -5.71 -3.00 4.76
N SER A 132 -5.86 -1.85 4.11
CA SER A 132 -5.24 -1.53 2.82
C SER A 132 -3.94 -0.73 2.95
N MET A 133 -3.67 -0.10 4.10
CA MET A 133 -2.46 0.68 4.33
C MET A 133 -2.11 0.75 5.81
N VAL A 134 -0.81 0.84 6.13
CA VAL A 134 -0.32 1.18 7.47
C VAL A 134 0.62 2.37 7.35
N ALA A 135 0.26 3.48 7.98
CA ALA A 135 1.00 4.73 7.94
C ALA A 135 0.66 5.63 9.14
N ALA A 136 1.62 6.45 9.58
CA ALA A 136 1.44 7.46 10.62
C ALA A 136 0.74 6.94 11.90
N GLY A 137 1.17 5.78 12.38
CA GLY A 137 0.65 5.15 13.60
C GLY A 137 -0.79 4.61 13.49
N GLY A 138 -1.35 4.53 12.29
CA GLY A 138 -2.66 3.94 12.03
C GLY A 138 -2.64 2.92 10.89
N ALA A 139 -3.59 2.00 10.92
CA ALA A 139 -3.96 1.19 9.76
C ALA A 139 -5.26 1.72 9.15
N TRP A 140 -5.33 1.75 7.83
CA TRP A 140 -6.43 2.31 7.07
C TRP A 140 -7.12 1.24 6.23
N ALA A 141 -8.44 1.19 6.33
CA ALA A 141 -9.27 0.23 5.62
C ALA A 141 -10.33 0.95 4.78
N ASN A 142 -10.54 0.41 3.58
CA ASN A 142 -11.79 0.57 2.87
C ASN A 142 -12.82 -0.35 3.54
N ALA A 143 -14.01 0.17 3.85
CA ALA A 143 -15.06 -0.58 4.53
C ALA A 143 -16.46 -0.28 3.96
N ASN A 144 -17.43 -1.12 4.31
CA ASN A 144 -18.83 -0.92 3.98
C ASN A 144 -19.61 -0.45 5.21
N ASP A 145 -20.40 0.61 5.03
CA ASP A 145 -21.48 1.03 5.90
C ASP A 145 -22.80 0.65 5.22
N ASP A 146 -23.45 -0.39 5.75
CA ASP A 146 -24.70 -0.94 5.22
C ASP A 146 -25.93 -0.08 5.57
N THR A 147 -25.75 1.01 6.34
CA THR A 147 -26.83 1.93 6.73
C THR A 147 -27.07 3.05 5.71
N VAL A 148 -26.15 3.21 4.76
CA VAL A 148 -26.25 4.21 3.67
C VAL A 148 -26.40 3.52 2.31
N ALA A 149 -26.74 4.29 1.28
CA ALA A 149 -26.83 3.76 -0.08
C ALA A 149 -25.49 3.09 -0.48
N PRO A 150 -25.50 1.86 -1.02
CA PRO A 150 -24.29 1.16 -1.40
C PRO A 150 -23.60 1.83 -2.59
N ALA A 151 -22.34 1.50 -2.82
CA ALA A 151 -21.64 1.90 -4.05
C ALA A 151 -22.38 1.34 -5.29
N PRO A 152 -22.26 1.99 -6.48
CA PRO A 152 -22.96 1.54 -7.68
C PRO A 152 -22.66 0.08 -8.05
N PRO A 153 -23.63 -0.70 -8.56
CA PRO A 153 -23.42 -2.08 -8.99
C PRO A 153 -22.32 -2.19 -10.07
N GLY A 154 -21.54 -3.27 -10.02
CA GLY A 154 -20.42 -3.50 -10.94
C GLY A 154 -19.07 -3.05 -10.41
N TYR A 155 -19.06 -2.40 -9.24
CA TYR A 155 -17.85 -2.05 -8.50
C TYR A 155 -17.79 -2.88 -7.21
N ALA A 156 -16.66 -3.55 -6.96
CA ALA A 156 -16.38 -4.21 -5.68
C ALA A 156 -16.02 -3.19 -4.58
N GLY A 157 -16.73 -2.06 -4.57
CA GLY A 157 -16.32 -0.83 -3.90
C GLY A 157 -16.79 -0.75 -2.47
N SER A 158 -15.89 -0.30 -1.59
CA SER A 158 -16.25 0.20 -0.27
C SER A 158 -16.93 1.57 -0.36
N ASN A 159 -17.73 1.95 0.63
CA ASN A 159 -18.38 3.27 0.72
C ASN A 159 -17.94 4.07 1.97
N SER A 160 -16.95 3.56 2.72
CA SER A 160 -16.42 4.22 3.90
C SER A 160 -14.92 3.97 4.07
N VAL A 161 -14.27 4.88 4.79
CA VAL A 161 -12.87 4.77 5.22
C VAL A 161 -12.81 4.71 6.73
N VAL A 162 -12.04 3.76 7.22
CA VAL A 162 -11.89 3.44 8.64
C VAL A 162 -10.41 3.47 9.01
N ARG A 163 -10.12 4.02 10.19
CA ARG A 163 -8.78 4.02 10.78
C ARG A 163 -8.77 3.16 12.04
N LEU A 164 -7.80 2.26 12.15
CA LEU A 164 -7.38 1.62 13.39
C LEU A 164 -6.18 2.37 13.95
N ASP A 165 -6.30 2.85 15.18
CA ASP A 165 -5.16 3.40 15.91
C ASP A 165 -4.30 2.27 16.48
N LEU A 166 -3.05 2.16 16.02
CA LEU A 166 -2.20 1.01 16.35
C LEU A 166 -1.69 1.00 17.79
N ARG A 167 -1.77 2.14 18.48
CA ARG A 167 -1.39 2.25 19.89
C ARG A 167 -2.51 1.78 20.82
N THR A 168 -3.76 2.12 20.48
CA THR A 168 -4.93 1.88 21.34
C THR A 168 -5.78 0.70 20.90
N GLY A 169 -5.62 0.22 19.65
CA GLY A 169 -6.47 -0.80 19.05
C GLY A 169 -7.89 -0.31 18.73
N GLN A 170 -8.15 0.99 18.83
CA GLN A 170 -9.47 1.56 18.58
C GLN A 170 -9.70 1.86 17.11
N THR A 171 -10.88 1.49 16.62
CA THR A 171 -11.31 1.69 15.25
C THR A 171 -12.27 2.88 15.17
N GLN A 172 -12.10 3.74 14.17
CA GLN A 172 -12.94 4.91 13.95
C GLN A 172 -13.25 5.09 12.46
N VAL A 173 -14.51 5.37 12.14
CA VAL A 173 -14.93 5.76 10.79
C VAL A 173 -14.48 7.20 10.53
N TRP A 174 -13.80 7.43 9.42
CA TRP A 174 -13.28 8.74 9.02
C TRP A 174 -14.11 9.41 7.94
N LEU A 175 -14.67 8.62 7.02
CA LEU A 175 -15.50 9.13 5.94
C LEU A 175 -16.52 8.06 5.54
N VAL A 176 -17.74 8.51 5.21
CA VAL A 176 -18.80 7.69 4.60
C VAL A 176 -19.32 8.46 3.38
N THR A 177 -19.44 7.78 2.24
CA THR A 177 -19.87 8.37 0.97
C THR A 177 -21.07 7.61 0.40
N PRO A 178 -22.31 7.97 0.77
CA PRO A 178 -23.51 7.28 0.29
C PRO A 178 -23.59 7.26 -1.24
N GLY A 179 -23.87 6.09 -1.83
CA GLY A 179 -24.03 5.93 -3.28
C GLY A 179 -22.73 6.03 -4.09
N ARG A 180 -21.57 6.06 -3.42
CA ARG A 180 -20.26 6.26 -4.05
C ARG A 180 -19.25 5.23 -3.54
N GLN A 181 -18.34 4.83 -4.42
CA GLN A 181 -17.16 4.04 -4.09
C GLN A 181 -16.07 4.94 -3.51
N ILE A 182 -15.31 4.39 -2.57
CA ILE A 182 -14.09 5.00 -2.02
C ILE A 182 -12.90 4.04 -2.12
N ASP A 183 -11.76 4.58 -2.49
CA ASP A 183 -10.47 3.89 -2.49
C ASP A 183 -9.39 4.76 -1.85
N ILE A 184 -8.64 4.22 -0.89
CA ILE A 184 -7.47 4.89 -0.32
C ILE A 184 -6.33 4.89 -1.36
N VAL A 185 -5.87 6.09 -1.73
CA VAL A 185 -4.80 6.30 -2.71
C VAL A 185 -3.44 6.34 -2.04
N GLY A 186 -3.31 7.05 -0.93
CA GLY A 186 -2.04 7.31 -0.24
C GLY A 186 -2.26 7.95 1.12
N VAL A 187 -1.21 8.05 1.93
CA VAL A 187 -1.21 8.83 3.18
C VAL A 187 -0.03 9.78 3.15
N ASP A 188 -0.27 11.09 3.29
CA ASP A 188 0.80 12.08 3.24
C ASP A 188 1.74 12.00 4.46
N GLN A 189 2.84 12.77 4.45
CA GLN A 189 3.78 12.79 5.58
C GLN A 189 3.18 13.31 6.88
N ALA A 190 2.05 14.03 6.83
CA ALA A 190 1.30 14.47 8.01
C ALA A 190 0.33 13.39 8.53
N GLY A 191 0.26 12.23 7.88
CA GLY A 191 -0.62 11.13 8.26
C GLY A 191 -2.06 11.26 7.77
N ARG A 192 -2.32 12.15 6.81
CA ARG A 192 -3.65 12.37 6.24
C ARG A 192 -3.86 11.47 5.03
N PRO A 193 -4.92 10.65 5.00
CA PRO A 193 -5.22 9.82 3.85
C PRO A 193 -5.79 10.67 2.71
N LEU A 194 -5.28 10.43 1.52
CA LEU A 194 -5.89 10.83 0.26
C LEU A 194 -6.73 9.68 -0.25
N VAL A 195 -8.00 9.95 -0.55
CA VAL A 195 -8.94 8.95 -1.06
C VAL A 195 -9.49 9.40 -2.40
N MET A 196 -9.79 8.46 -3.27
CA MET A 196 -10.56 8.67 -4.48
C MET A 196 -12.01 8.31 -4.19
N VAL A 197 -12.95 9.21 -4.52
CA VAL A 197 -14.39 9.00 -4.36
C VAL A 197 -15.07 9.07 -5.72
N SER A 198 -15.79 8.00 -6.07
CA SER A 198 -16.31 7.77 -7.42
C SER A 198 -17.79 7.38 -7.42
N ASN A 199 -18.54 7.79 -8.43
CA ASN A 199 -19.95 7.41 -8.61
C ASN A 199 -20.21 6.62 -9.92
N GLY A 200 -19.16 6.07 -10.54
CA GLY A 200 -19.27 5.39 -11.84
C GLY A 200 -19.21 6.33 -13.06
N LEU A 201 -19.50 7.63 -12.89
CA LEU A 201 -19.53 8.63 -13.97
C LEU A 201 -18.39 9.66 -13.85
N GLY A 202 -17.87 9.84 -12.64
CA GLY A 202 -16.77 10.72 -12.33
C GLY A 202 -16.11 10.37 -11.00
N ALA A 203 -14.91 10.92 -10.80
CA ALA A 203 -14.13 10.75 -9.59
C ALA A 203 -13.62 12.10 -9.08
N GLU A 204 -13.46 12.20 -7.77
CA GLU A 204 -12.79 13.31 -7.10
C GLU A 204 -11.80 12.74 -6.08
N LEU A 205 -10.78 13.53 -5.75
CA LEU A 205 -9.90 13.22 -4.64
C LEU A 205 -10.40 13.94 -3.39
N GLN A 206 -10.29 13.30 -2.23
CA GLN A 206 -10.54 13.93 -0.95
C GLN A 206 -9.35 13.69 -0.01
N LEU A 207 -8.80 14.76 0.55
CA LEU A 207 -7.78 14.67 1.60
C LEU A 207 -8.48 14.77 2.96
N LEU A 208 -8.36 13.74 3.79
CA LEU A 208 -9.05 13.70 5.09
C LEU A 208 -8.14 14.28 6.18
N SER A 209 -8.62 15.29 6.89
CA SER A 209 -7.86 15.94 7.99
C SER A 209 -8.26 15.43 9.37
N ALA A 210 -9.51 14.97 9.51
CA ALA A 210 -10.09 14.43 10.72
C ALA A 210 -11.35 13.62 10.37
N PRO A 211 -11.92 12.84 11.31
CA PRO A 211 -13.20 12.18 11.12
C PRO A 211 -14.30 13.17 10.67
N GLY A 212 -14.92 12.89 9.53
CA GLY A 212 -15.96 13.73 8.91
C GLY A 212 -15.46 15.03 8.29
N GLN A 213 -14.14 15.25 8.22
CA GLN A 213 -13.54 16.45 7.63
C GLN A 213 -12.67 16.09 6.43
N SER A 214 -13.03 16.61 5.26
CA SER A 214 -12.26 16.44 4.04
C SER A 214 -12.19 17.71 3.21
N GLN A 215 -11.12 17.81 2.41
CA GLN A 215 -10.98 18.80 1.36
C GLN A 215 -10.99 18.09 0.00
N THR A 216 -11.89 18.51 -0.88
CA THR A 216 -12.07 17.92 -2.21
C THR A 216 -11.18 18.59 -3.25
N TYR A 217 -10.64 17.77 -4.16
CA TYR A 217 -9.83 18.19 -5.30
C TYR A 217 -10.36 17.52 -6.58
N PRO A 218 -10.35 18.23 -7.72
CA PRO A 218 -10.72 17.63 -8.99
C PRO A 218 -9.68 16.59 -9.41
N VAL A 219 -10.16 15.51 -10.04
CA VAL A 219 -9.30 14.59 -10.79
C VAL A 219 -9.17 15.16 -12.22
N PRO A 220 -7.96 15.36 -12.76
CA PRO A 220 -7.78 15.78 -14.14
C PRO A 220 -8.45 14.81 -15.11
N GLN A 221 -9.16 15.31 -16.13
CA GLN A 221 -9.91 14.48 -17.10
C GLN A 221 -9.06 13.41 -17.81
N ALA A 222 -7.74 13.59 -17.87
CA ALA A 222 -6.81 12.62 -18.43
C ALA A 222 -6.61 11.37 -17.55
N ALA A 223 -6.89 11.45 -16.24
CA ALA A 223 -6.97 10.30 -15.35
C ALA A 223 -8.38 9.71 -15.50
N THR A 224 -8.56 8.82 -16.49
CA THR A 224 -9.87 8.22 -16.76
C THR A 224 -10.32 7.34 -15.60
N HIS A 225 -11.64 7.20 -15.44
CA HIS A 225 -12.34 6.41 -14.42
C HIS A 225 -11.89 4.93 -14.30
N ALA A 226 -11.23 4.41 -15.34
CA ALA A 226 -10.64 3.07 -15.40
C ALA A 226 -9.10 3.05 -15.29
N GLY A 227 -8.43 4.21 -15.25
CA GLY A 227 -7.03 4.43 -14.83
C GLY A 227 -7.02 4.91 -13.38
N LEU A 228 -5.93 5.04 -12.65
CA LEU A 228 -5.86 4.84 -11.18
C LEU A 228 -6.32 3.44 -10.72
N ALA A 229 -7.15 2.73 -11.52
CA ALA A 229 -7.59 1.38 -11.27
C ALA A 229 -6.40 0.43 -11.07
N ASN A 230 -6.38 -0.15 -9.87
CA ASN A 230 -5.98 -1.52 -9.60
C ASN A 230 -4.55 -1.97 -9.91
N ALA A 231 -3.61 -1.08 -10.26
CA ALA A 231 -2.24 -1.54 -10.41
C ALA A 231 -1.60 -1.78 -9.05
N TYR A 232 -1.48 -0.79 -8.17
CA TYR A 232 -0.87 -0.97 -6.84
C TYR A 232 -1.45 0.08 -5.88
N PRO A 233 -2.30 -0.30 -4.91
CA PRO A 233 -2.73 0.67 -3.91
C PRO A 233 -1.48 1.09 -3.13
N ASN A 234 -1.43 2.36 -2.74
CA ASN A 234 -0.39 3.02 -1.94
C ASN A 234 0.59 3.85 -2.78
N GLY A 235 0.15 5.05 -3.13
CA GLY A 235 1.03 6.11 -3.59
C GLY A 235 2.21 6.32 -2.63
N ILE A 236 3.36 6.66 -3.19
CA ILE A 236 4.60 6.84 -2.43
C ILE A 236 4.62 8.29 -1.94
N SER A 237 4.64 8.49 -0.63
CA SER A 237 4.63 9.84 -0.05
C SER A 237 6.02 10.31 0.33
N ASP A 238 6.41 11.52 -0.07
CA ASP A 238 7.63 12.22 0.37
C ASP A 238 7.35 13.69 0.69
N ALA A 239 8.39 14.50 0.88
CA ALA A 239 8.28 15.92 1.22
C ALA A 239 7.53 16.76 0.16
N ASN A 240 7.39 16.27 -1.07
CA ASN A 240 6.70 16.96 -2.16
C ASN A 240 5.22 16.59 -2.23
N GLY A 241 4.78 15.51 -1.57
CA GLY A 241 3.40 15.03 -1.63
C GLY A 241 3.32 13.53 -1.85
N ILE A 242 2.22 13.09 -2.46
CA ILE A 242 1.91 11.68 -2.75
C ILE A 242 2.10 11.43 -4.24
N TRP A 243 3.08 10.61 -4.60
CA TRP A 243 3.29 10.14 -5.96
C TRP A 243 2.29 9.03 -6.29
N ILE A 244 1.54 9.21 -7.36
CA ILE A 244 0.45 8.32 -7.77
C ILE A 244 0.78 7.78 -9.15
N GLU A 245 0.84 6.46 -9.25
CA GLU A 245 1.01 5.76 -10.51
C GLU A 245 -0.35 5.50 -11.15
N ASP A 246 -0.42 5.70 -12.47
CA ASP A 246 -1.51 5.30 -13.34
C ASP A 246 -0.94 4.42 -14.46
N ALA A 247 -1.79 3.72 -15.20
CA ALA A 247 -1.40 2.85 -16.31
C ALA A 247 -0.52 3.57 -17.35
N ASP A 248 -0.84 4.84 -17.61
CA ASP A 248 -0.24 5.66 -18.66
C ASP A 248 0.36 6.99 -18.13
N ALA A 249 0.51 7.17 -16.81
CA ALA A 249 1.03 8.41 -16.24
C ALA A 249 1.57 8.26 -14.81
N ILE A 250 2.40 9.23 -14.40
CA ILE A 250 2.74 9.50 -13.00
C ILE A 250 2.18 10.88 -12.65
N TYR A 251 1.48 10.95 -11.53
CA TYR A 251 0.98 12.17 -10.93
C TYR A 251 1.66 12.44 -9.60
N LEU A 252 1.70 13.71 -9.20
CA LEU A 252 1.98 14.12 -7.84
C LEU A 252 0.75 14.82 -7.28
N PHE A 253 0.34 14.44 -6.08
CA PHE A 253 -0.67 15.15 -5.32
C PHE A 253 -0.03 15.90 -4.15
N ASP A 254 -0.36 17.19 -4.01
CA ASP A 254 -0.09 17.95 -2.79
C ASP A 254 -1.29 18.85 -2.44
N GLN A 255 -1.39 19.27 -1.18
CA GLN A 255 -2.54 20.04 -0.69
C GLN A 255 -2.68 21.41 -1.39
N GLN A 256 -1.56 22.02 -1.83
CA GLN A 256 -1.57 23.35 -2.40
C GLN A 256 -1.99 23.34 -3.87
N HIS A 257 -1.60 22.31 -4.63
CA HIS A 257 -1.79 22.25 -6.08
C HIS A 257 -2.79 21.18 -6.53
N GLY A 258 -3.23 20.28 -5.64
CA GLY A 258 -4.02 19.12 -6.02
C GLY A 258 -3.20 18.11 -6.83
N MET A 259 -3.87 17.28 -7.63
CA MET A 259 -3.20 16.28 -8.47
C MET A 259 -2.71 16.89 -9.78
N ARG A 260 -1.41 16.78 -10.03
CA ARG A 260 -0.74 17.30 -11.23
C ARG A 260 0.01 16.22 -11.99
N LEU A 261 -0.13 16.22 -13.32
CA LEU A 261 0.63 15.34 -14.19
C LEU A 261 2.12 15.67 -14.07
N VAL A 262 2.93 14.64 -13.81
CA VAL A 262 4.39 14.75 -13.79
C VAL A 262 4.96 14.19 -15.08
N MET A 263 4.50 13.00 -15.48
CA MET A 263 5.01 12.28 -16.63
C MET A 263 3.88 11.47 -17.26
N ALA A 264 3.83 11.45 -18.60
CA ALA A 264 2.91 10.61 -19.35
C ALA A 264 3.70 9.53 -20.10
N GLY A 265 3.20 8.30 -20.09
CA GLY A 265 3.86 7.15 -20.71
C GLY A 265 3.32 5.83 -20.15
N ARG A 266 3.36 4.78 -20.97
CA ARG A 266 2.93 3.44 -20.56
C ARG A 266 3.98 2.78 -19.68
N TYR A 267 3.52 1.97 -18.72
CA TYR A 267 4.39 1.15 -17.87
C TYR A 267 5.38 1.96 -17.03
N LEU A 268 5.01 3.19 -16.67
CA LEU A 268 5.79 4.02 -15.75
C LEU A 268 5.61 3.53 -14.31
N ARG A 269 6.69 3.65 -13.53
CA ARG A 269 6.71 3.40 -12.09
C ARG A 269 7.48 4.52 -11.41
N VAL A 270 7.01 4.92 -10.25
CA VAL A 270 7.74 5.80 -9.34
C VAL A 270 8.88 4.97 -8.76
N ALA A 271 10.11 5.33 -9.11
CA ALA A 271 11.29 4.58 -8.71
C ALA A 271 11.55 4.63 -7.19
N GLY A 272 11.03 5.62 -6.48
CA GLY A 272 11.26 5.80 -5.05
C GLY A 272 10.97 7.24 -4.63
N ARG A 273 11.18 7.54 -3.35
CA ARG A 273 11.04 8.89 -2.80
C ARG A 273 12.13 9.85 -3.34
N CYS A 274 11.82 11.14 -3.32
CA CYS A 274 12.74 12.20 -3.74
C CYS A 274 13.54 12.86 -2.59
N ASP A 275 13.37 12.44 -1.34
CA ASP A 275 14.07 12.94 -0.16
C ASP A 275 15.37 12.17 0.19
#